data_AF-A0AAV0W2G2-F1
#
_entry.id   AF-A0AAV0W2G2-F1
#
_cell.length_a   1.000
_cell.length_b   1.000
_cell.length_c   1.000
_cell.angle_alpha   90.00
_cell.angle_beta   90.00
_cell.angle_gamma   90.00
#
_symmetry.space_group_name_H-M   'P 1'
#
loop_
_entity.id
_entity.type
_entity.pdbx_description
1 polymer ?
#
loop_
_entity_poly.entity_id
_entity_poly.type
_entity_poly.pdbx_seq_one_letter_code
_entity_poly.pdbx_strand_id
1 'polypeptide(L)'
;MNSSDAIMVDKGFLIDDLCMSKNIQIIRPPVLKNKIQFSKSEALLNKDIASARVHIERINQRLKVYKILQNKFIWSHNYLAFDIITIISGICNLSTPIFANDKFPV
;
A
#
# COMPACT_ATOMS: atom_id res chain seq x y z
N MET A 1 18.67 3.12 -8.59
CA MET A 1 17.93 2.33 -7.59
C MET A 1 18.99 1.54 -6.85
N ASN A 2 19.19 1.85 -5.57
CA ASN A 2 20.20 1.19 -4.76
C ASN A 2 19.72 -0.22 -4.40
N SER A 3 20.64 -1.11 -4.06
CA SER A 3 20.45 -2.55 -3.84
C SER A 3 19.55 -2.94 -2.64
N SER A 4 18.61 -2.09 -2.23
CA SER A 4 17.83 -2.20 -0.99
C SER A 4 16.36 -1.78 -1.12
N ASP A 5 15.85 -1.56 -2.34
CA ASP A 5 14.47 -1.11 -2.52
C ASP A 5 13.49 -2.29 -2.38
N ALA A 6 12.43 -2.10 -1.58
CA ALA A 6 11.39 -3.09 -1.36
C ALA A 6 9.99 -2.49 -1.58
N ILE A 7 9.09 -3.28 -2.17
CA ILE A 7 7.69 -2.89 -2.42
C ILE A 7 6.76 -3.89 -1.75
N MET A 8 5.81 -3.38 -0.97
CA MET A 8 4.72 -4.18 -0.42
C MET A 8 3.55 -4.23 -1.41
N VAL A 9 3.05 -5.42 -1.71
CA VAL A 9 1.93 -5.62 -2.65
C VAL A 9 0.85 -6.50 -2.07
N ASP A 10 -0.40 -6.24 -2.46
CA ASP A 10 -1.51 -7.16 -2.18
C ASP A 10 -1.35 -8.46 -2.97
N LYS A 11 -2.01 -9.51 -2.48
CA LYS A 11 -1.89 -10.88 -3.01
C LYS A 11 -2.24 -11.02 -4.49
N GLY A 12 -3.09 -10.14 -5.03
CA GLY A 12 -3.53 -10.19 -6.42
C GLY A 12 -2.55 -9.60 -7.43
N PHE A 13 -1.50 -8.91 -6.98
CA PHE A 13 -0.51 -8.30 -7.88
C PHE A 13 0.62 -9.28 -8.19
N LEU A 14 0.67 -9.71 -9.45
CA LEU A 14 1.68 -10.60 -10.01
C LEU A 14 2.73 -9.77 -10.75
N ILE A 15 3.58 -9.06 -10.01
CA ILE A 15 4.64 -8.18 -10.55
C ILE A 15 6.04 -8.68 -10.22
N ASP A 16 6.16 -9.96 -9.83
CA ASP A 16 7.40 -10.59 -9.40
C ASP A 16 8.50 -10.48 -10.46
N ASP A 17 8.18 -10.76 -11.72
CA ASP A 17 9.14 -10.68 -12.82
C ASP A 17 9.67 -9.25 -13.03
N LEU A 18 8.78 -8.25 -12.93
CA LEU A 18 9.14 -6.84 -13.06
C LEU A 18 10.06 -6.39 -11.93
N CYS A 19 9.74 -6.73 -10.70
CA CYS A 19 10.56 -6.37 -9.53
C CYS A 19 11.91 -7.11 -9.56
N MET A 20 11.92 -8.38 -9.96
CA MET A 20 13.14 -9.19 -10.06
C MET A 20 14.09 -8.59 -11.10
N SER A 21 13.57 -8.16 -12.26
CA SER A 21 14.37 -7.49 -13.31
C SER A 21 15.03 -6.18 -12.85
N LYS A 22 14.49 -5.56 -11.80
CA LYS A 22 14.96 -4.29 -11.23
C LYS A 22 15.70 -4.45 -9.89
N ASN A 23 15.95 -5.69 -9.46
CA ASN A 23 16.51 -6.00 -8.13
C ASN A 23 15.71 -5.37 -6.97
N ILE A 24 14.37 -5.34 -7.08
CA ILE A 24 13.46 -4.84 -6.06
C ILE A 24 12.87 -6.03 -5.28
N GLN A 25 12.95 -5.98 -3.96
CA GLN A 25 12.34 -7.00 -3.10
C GLN A 25 10.81 -6.82 -3.06
N ILE A 26 10.06 -7.91 -3.23
CA ILE A 26 8.61 -7.91 -3.02
C ILE A 26 8.27 -8.41 -1.62
N ILE A 27 7.47 -7.63 -0.89
CA ILE A 27 6.86 -8.01 0.39
C ILE A 27 5.39 -8.30 0.13
N ARG A 28 4.99 -9.57 0.20
CA ARG A 28 3.60 -9.99 0.02
C ARG A 28 3.08 -10.61 1.33
N PRO A 29 1.84 -10.34 1.74
CA PRO A 29 1.25 -11.01 2.90
C PRO A 29 1.25 -12.53 2.67
N PRO A 30 1.73 -13.33 3.64
CA PRO A 30 1.85 -14.76 3.47
C PRO A 30 0.49 -15.43 3.23
N VAL A 31 0.50 -16.53 2.48
CA VAL A 31 -0.71 -17.30 2.12
C VAL A 31 -0.57 -18.72 2.63
N LEU A 32 -1.59 -19.17 3.37
CA LEU A 32 -1.72 -20.55 3.86
C LEU A 32 -2.16 -21.51 2.74
N LYS A 33 -1.58 -21.43 1.53
CA LYS A 33 -2.07 -22.22 0.38
C LYS A 33 -2.04 -23.72 0.67
N ASN A 34 -0.94 -24.22 1.25
CA ASN A 34 -0.74 -25.65 1.52
C ASN A 34 -0.41 -25.96 3.00
N LYS A 35 -0.57 -24.99 3.91
CA LYS A 35 -0.27 -25.14 5.34
C LYS A 35 -1.52 -24.83 6.15
N ILE A 36 -1.80 -25.64 7.18
CA ILE A 36 -2.93 -25.42 8.10
C ILE A 36 -2.64 -24.26 9.06
N GLN A 37 -1.36 -24.03 9.41
CA GLN A 37 -0.95 -23.01 10.37
C GLN A 37 0.40 -22.38 10.00
N PHE A 38 0.61 -21.11 10.37
CA PHE A 38 1.91 -20.44 10.28
C PHE A 38 2.87 -20.94 11.36
N SER A 39 4.15 -21.00 11.04
CA SER A 39 5.19 -21.13 12.07
C SER A 39 5.24 -19.88 12.96
N LYS A 40 5.88 -19.97 14.13
CA LYS A 40 6.04 -18.81 15.03
C LYS A 40 6.73 -17.63 14.35
N SER A 41 7.75 -17.88 13.52
CA SER A 41 8.46 -16.84 12.78
C SER A 41 7.62 -16.24 11.65
N GLU A 42 6.89 -17.07 10.90
CA GLU A 42 5.96 -16.61 9.85
C GLU A 42 4.82 -15.77 10.45
N ALA A 43 4.32 -16.16 11.63
CA ALA A 43 3.27 -15.43 12.33
C ALA A 43 3.72 -14.05 12.80
N LEU A 44 4.96 -13.92 13.29
CA LEU A 44 5.54 -12.62 13.65
C LEU A 44 5.72 -11.72 12.43
N LEU A 45 6.29 -12.24 11.33
CA LEU A 45 6.42 -11.48 10.09
C LEU A 45 5.05 -11.04 9.55
N ASN A 46 4.05 -11.92 9.61
CA ASN A 46 2.70 -11.58 9.18
C ASN A 46 2.07 -10.48 10.05
N LYS A 47 2.32 -10.49 11.37
CA LYS A 47 1.88 -9.43 12.27
C LYS A 47 2.48 -8.09 11.86
N ASP A 48 3.77 -8.05 11.54
CA ASP A 48 4.45 -6.81 11.16
C ASP A 48 3.94 -6.28 9.81
N ILE A 49 3.79 -7.15 8.82
CA ILE A 49 3.19 -6.81 7.51
C ILE A 49 1.75 -6.31 7.70
N ALA A 50 0.94 -7.00 8.51
CA ALA A 50 -0.44 -6.59 8.78
C ALA A 50 -0.51 -5.23 9.49
N SER A 51 0.39 -4.97 10.44
CA SER A 51 0.49 -3.68 11.13
C SER A 51 0.80 -2.55 10.14
N ALA A 52 1.78 -2.74 9.24
CA ALA A 52 2.08 -1.77 8.19
C ALA A 52 0.88 -1.53 7.27
N ARG A 53 0.16 -2.59 6.89
CA ARG A 53 -1.00 -2.54 6.00
C ARG A 53 -2.17 -1.72 6.58
N VAL A 54 -2.36 -1.72 7.90
CA VAL A 54 -3.38 -0.88 8.57
C VAL A 54 -3.17 0.60 8.25
N HIS A 55 -1.93 1.07 8.16
CA HIS A 55 -1.65 2.47 7.81
C HIS A 55 -2.02 2.79 6.36
N ILE A 56 -1.74 1.87 5.42
CA ILE A 56 -2.15 2.00 4.02
C ILE A 56 -3.68 2.02 3.89
N GLU A 57 -4.38 1.16 4.63
CA GLU A 57 -5.86 1.14 4.64
C GLU A 57 -6.46 2.45 5.16
N ARG A 58 -5.83 3.08 6.17
CA ARG A 58 -6.25 4.40 6.67
C ARG A 58 -6.09 5.50 5.62
N ILE A 59 -5.00 5.52 4.84
CA ILE A 59 -4.85 6.43 3.70
C ILE A 59 -5.95 6.15 2.67
N ASN A 60 -6.14 4.89 2.29
CA ASN A 60 -7.15 4.51 1.30
C ASN A 60 -8.56 4.89 1.74
N GLN A 61 -8.87 4.80 3.03
CA GLN A 61 -10.13 5.27 3.59
C GLN A 61 -10.29 6.78 3.39
N ARG A 62 -9.25 7.59 3.65
CA ARG A 62 -9.29 9.04 3.43
C ARG A 62 -9.48 9.40 1.97
N LEU A 63 -8.74 8.75 1.06
CA LEU A 63 -8.92 8.93 -0.39
C LEU A 63 -10.37 8.67 -0.80
N LYS A 64 -10.97 7.58 -0.29
CA LYS A 64 -12.35 7.21 -0.61
C LYS A 64 -13.41 8.17 -0.08
N VAL A 65 -13.10 9.10 0.82
CA VAL A 65 -14.07 10.13 1.28
C VAL A 65 -14.41 11.13 0.17
N TYR A 66 -13.49 11.35 -0.77
CA TYR A 66 -13.68 12.32 -1.85
C TYR A 66 -14.65 11.77 -2.91
N LYS A 67 -15.80 12.42 -3.08
CA LYS A 67 -16.86 12.00 -4.02
C LYS A 67 -16.36 11.83 -5.47
N ILE A 68 -15.35 12.60 -5.87
CA ILE A 68 -14.74 12.49 -7.20
C ILE A 68 -14.09 11.12 -7.44
N LEU A 69 -13.63 10.45 -6.37
CA LEU A 69 -13.08 9.09 -6.42
C LEU A 69 -14.13 8.00 -6.14
N GLN A 70 -15.33 8.36 -5.70
CA GLN A 70 -16.44 7.42 -5.48
C GLN A 70 -17.27 7.18 -6.76
N ASN A 71 -17.35 8.19 -7.63
CA ASN A 71 -18.15 8.14 -8.84
C ASN A 71 -17.35 7.60 -10.03
N LYS A 72 -18.07 7.08 -11.03
CA LYS A 72 -17.45 6.69 -12.30
C LYS A 72 -16.81 7.91 -12.95
N PHE A 73 -15.55 7.75 -13.31
CA PHE A 73 -14.80 8.80 -13.97
C PHE A 73 -15.19 8.89 -15.44
N ILE A 74 -15.47 10.09 -15.93
CA ILE A 74 -15.88 10.30 -17.33
C ILE A 74 -14.65 10.16 -18.23
N TRP A 75 -14.76 9.36 -19.29
CA TRP A 75 -13.66 9.07 -20.21
C TRP A 75 -13.02 10.33 -20.81
N SER A 76 -13.83 11.34 -21.15
CA SER A 76 -13.35 12.61 -21.71
C SER A 76 -12.43 13.39 -20.77
N HIS A 77 -12.43 13.07 -19.47
CA HIS A 77 -11.60 13.75 -18.47
C HIS A 77 -10.39 12.90 -18.03
N ASN A 78 -10.15 11.72 -18.63
CA ASN A 78 -9.14 10.76 -18.14
C ASN A 78 -7.74 11.36 -17.98
N TYR A 79 -7.41 12.36 -18.79
CA TYR A 79 -6.16 13.11 -18.70
C TYR A 79 -5.95 13.79 -17.33
N LEU A 80 -7.02 14.12 -16.60
CA LEU A 80 -6.96 14.72 -15.27
C LEU A 80 -6.77 13.71 -14.14
N ALA A 81 -6.92 12.41 -14.39
CA ALA A 81 -6.96 11.40 -13.34
C ALA A 81 -5.67 11.39 -12.49
N PHE A 82 -4.52 11.57 -13.15
CA PHE A 82 -3.22 11.62 -12.48
C PHE A 82 -3.10 12.83 -11.55
N ASP A 83 -3.50 14.01 -12.02
CA ASP A 83 -3.45 15.25 -11.23
C ASP A 83 -4.42 15.19 -10.05
N ILE A 84 -5.63 14.68 -10.29
CA ILE A 84 -6.65 14.50 -9.24
C ILE A 84 -6.14 13.58 -8.13
N ILE A 85 -5.58 12.41 -8.48
CA ILE A 85 -5.04 11.48 -7.48
C ILE A 85 -3.87 12.11 -6.72
N THR A 86 -2.98 12.81 -7.42
CA THR A 86 -1.81 13.48 -6.82
C THR A 86 -2.23 14.53 -5.81
N ILE A 87 -3.16 15.43 -6.20
CA ILE A 87 -3.66 16.50 -5.34
C ILE A 87 -4.38 15.93 -4.12
N ILE A 88 -5.30 14.98 -4.32
CA ILE A 88 -6.06 14.38 -3.21
C ILE A 88 -5.14 13.63 -2.25
N SER A 89 -4.15 12.90 -2.77
CA SER A 89 -3.14 12.22 -1.94
C SER A 89 -2.30 13.22 -1.15
N GLY A 90 -1.90 14.33 -1.77
CA GLY A 90 -1.22 15.43 -1.08
C GLY A 90 -2.04 16.01 0.06
N ILE A 91 -3.32 16.27 -0.15
CA ILE A 91 -4.24 16.75 0.90
C ILE A 91 -4.37 15.72 2.03
N CYS A 92 -4.49 14.42 1.70
CA CYS A 92 -4.56 13.35 2.71
C CYS A 92 -3.30 13.25 3.56
N ASN A 93 -2.12 13.51 2.97
CA ASN A 93 -0.84 13.52 3.65
C ASN A 93 -0.63 14.75 4.54
N LEU A 94 -1.18 15.91 4.15
CA LEU A 94 -1.14 17.15 4.95
C LEU A 94 -2.21 17.19 6.05
N SER A 95 -3.20 16.30 5.99
CA SER A 95 -4.20 16.12 7.04
C SER A 95 -3.58 15.52 8.30
N THR A 96 -4.39 15.32 9.35
CA THR A 96 -3.92 14.75 10.63
C THR A 96 -3.04 13.50 10.43
N PRO A 97 -1.91 13.34 11.12
CA PRO A 97 -1.03 12.20 10.91
C PRO A 97 -1.75 10.85 11.08
N ILE A 98 -1.43 9.89 10.20
CA ILE A 98 -1.95 8.50 10.29
C ILE A 98 -1.10 7.64 11.21
N PHE A 99 0.16 8.04 11.34
CA PHE A 99 1.11 7.50 12.29
C PHE A 99 0.95 8.24 13.60
N ALA A 100 1.09 7.50 14.69
CA ALA A 100 1.12 8.10 16.01
C ALA A 100 2.52 8.71 16.23
N ASN A 101 2.56 9.95 16.74
CA ASN A 101 3.80 10.73 16.88
C ASN A 101 4.82 10.08 17.83
N ASP A 102 4.37 9.18 18.70
CA ASP A 102 5.17 8.45 19.69
C ASP A 102 5.90 7.22 19.10
N LYS A 103 5.43 6.69 17.95
CA LYS A 103 5.95 5.44 17.37
C LYS A 103 6.93 5.64 16.23
N PHE A 104 6.89 6.80 15.58
CA PHE A 104 7.72 7.12 14.41
C PHE A 104 8.23 8.56 14.53
N PRO A 105 9.25 8.83 15.38
CA PRO A 105 9.86 10.14 15.45
C PRO A 105 10.52 10.47 14.10
N VAL A 106 10.31 11.72 13.66
CA VAL A 106 10.88 12.28 12.42
C VAL A 106 12.35 12.57 12.61
#